data_AF-A0A6B9TA88-F1
#
_entry.id   AF-A0A6B9TA88-F1
#
_cell.length_a   1.000
_cell.length_b   1.000
_cell.length_c   1.000
_cell.angle_alpha   90.00
_cell.angle_beta   90.00
_cell.angle_gamma   90.00
#
_symmetry.space_group_name_H-M   'P 1'
#
loop_
_entity.id
_entity.type
_entity.pdbx_description
1 polymer ?
#
loop_
_entity_poly.entity_id
_entity_poly.type
_entity_poly.pdbx_seq_one_letter_code
_entity_poly.pdbx_strand_id
1 'polypeptide(L)'
;MTSVGYLSQPTLEGFGPPPEDDSRPETCWRTNSDGGWVDSHWLYEALIGGDVFLADDWLQETFLDYIEKQVRIEFYNYDTHEFFYAPVAKRGNLYYAMKKGAVRDEISEAMSGIAFDEPVPGFRNLRRTRLLFVTLTFDPRKFTAERAWAALKSTRPEGMDNIYNVINGFTANISKIFGTNGKLVSKEAQANGYPAPHLLIVLDEPVLVRRKKVRGDIVKWYIEDPAILRRLGKDDESRRLVRSDYRAAIDSNPVWKHGFFDIEGVVSDQKFNGRKNVCAYLFKYMSKCLTRDHCHSTSSLRTIKDCKDHNLLVALHTHMCNKCFRNRDITYGKGFRDRIGLLREKREETESEPSPWTYLGMVDESIVLEHVRHHRNGTVTEDSHDIGQNGHGSDRFTD
;
A
#
# COMPACT_ATOMS: atom_id res chain seq x y z
N MET A 1 28.46 10.62 25.23
CA MET A 1 27.11 11.11 24.88
C MET A 1 27.29 12.53 24.36
N THR A 2 27.49 12.66 23.06
CA THR A 2 27.68 13.94 22.38
C THR A 2 26.60 14.06 21.33
N SER A 3 25.78 15.09 21.53
CA SER A 3 24.69 15.51 20.66
C SER A 3 25.28 15.99 19.34
N VAL A 4 24.87 15.37 18.24
CA VAL A 4 25.12 15.86 16.89
C VAL A 4 23.98 16.82 16.56
N GLY A 5 24.34 18.07 16.29
CA GLY A 5 23.41 19.15 16.00
C GLY A 5 22.61 18.88 14.73
N TYR A 6 21.28 19.01 14.84
CA TYR A 6 20.40 19.13 13.68
C TYR A 6 20.74 20.46 12.97
N LEU A 7 21.23 20.36 11.74
CA LEU A 7 21.26 21.49 10.83
C LEU A 7 19.82 21.98 10.65
N SER A 8 19.61 23.26 10.94
CA SER A 8 18.36 23.98 10.76
C SER A 8 17.88 23.85 9.32
N GLN A 9 16.76 23.15 9.13
CA GLN A 9 16.03 23.14 7.87
C GLN A 9 15.36 24.51 7.65
N PRO A 10 15.17 24.93 6.39
CA PRO A 10 14.44 26.17 6.09
C PRO A 10 13.04 26.09 6.70
N THR A 11 12.73 27.06 7.55
CA THR A 11 11.39 27.31 8.10
C THR A 11 10.41 27.60 6.96
N LEU A 12 9.21 27.05 7.12
CA LEU A 12 8.02 27.14 6.24
C LEU A 12 7.46 28.59 6.11
N GLU A 13 8.26 29.55 5.67
CA GLU A 13 7.76 30.86 5.21
C GLU A 13 7.61 30.93 3.67
N GLY A 14 7.89 29.83 2.95
CA GLY A 14 7.96 29.81 1.48
C GLY A 14 6.70 29.35 0.72
N PHE A 15 5.64 28.90 1.38
CA PHE A 15 4.38 28.59 0.69
C PHE A 15 3.42 29.76 0.89
N GLY A 16 3.46 30.72 -0.04
CA GLY A 16 2.49 31.80 -0.10
C GLY A 16 1.06 31.29 -0.31
N PRO A 17 0.04 32.17 -0.19
CA PRO A 17 -1.34 31.83 -0.52
C PRO A 17 -1.42 31.24 -1.94
N PRO A 18 -2.45 30.40 -2.23
CA PRO A 18 -2.61 29.81 -3.55
C PRO A 18 -2.57 30.92 -4.62
N PRO A 19 -1.81 30.73 -5.72
CA PRO A 19 -1.66 31.78 -6.72
C PRO A 19 -3.02 32.09 -7.35
N GLU A 20 -3.48 33.33 -7.15
CA GLU A 20 -4.59 33.93 -7.90
C GLU A 20 -4.06 34.46 -9.23
N ASP A 21 -3.62 33.59 -10.15
CA ASP A 21 -3.48 33.97 -11.56
C ASP A 21 -3.49 32.77 -12.51
N ASP A 22 -4.21 32.90 -13.63
CA ASP A 22 -4.50 31.86 -14.64
C ASP A 22 -3.43 31.82 -15.76
N SER A 23 -2.26 32.43 -15.52
CA SER A 23 -1.12 32.42 -16.44
C SER A 23 -0.25 31.18 -16.19
N ARG A 24 -0.54 30.10 -16.94
CA ARG A 24 0.19 28.83 -16.91
C ARG A 24 1.71 29.03 -17.16
N PRO A 25 2.61 28.47 -16.34
CA PRO A 25 4.02 28.44 -16.67
C PRO A 25 4.40 27.19 -17.51
N GLU A 26 5.55 27.29 -18.18
CA GLU A 26 6.14 26.36 -19.16
C GLU A 26 6.71 25.07 -18.55
N THR A 27 6.16 24.54 -17.45
CA THR A 27 6.62 23.27 -16.87
C THR A 27 5.67 22.13 -17.25
N CYS A 28 6.18 20.90 -17.40
CA CYS A 28 5.34 19.73 -17.66
C CYS A 28 4.56 19.25 -16.42
N TRP A 29 4.79 19.87 -15.26
CA TRP A 29 4.19 19.50 -13.98
C TRP A 29 2.93 20.32 -13.71
N ARG A 30 1.90 19.68 -13.14
CA ARG A 30 0.60 20.32 -12.85
C ARG A 30 0.71 21.38 -11.77
N THR A 31 1.56 21.12 -10.78
CA THR A 31 1.72 21.96 -9.58
C THR A 31 2.79 23.03 -9.71
N ASN A 32 3.47 23.13 -10.87
CA ASN A 32 4.67 23.96 -11.06
C ASN A 32 5.78 23.69 -10.02
N SER A 33 5.72 22.54 -9.35
CA SER A 33 6.73 22.07 -8.41
C SER A 33 7.73 21.16 -9.12
N ASP A 34 8.77 20.75 -8.42
CA ASP A 34 9.76 19.80 -8.95
C ASP A 34 9.20 18.36 -9.07
N GLY A 35 7.91 18.11 -8.76
CA GLY A 35 7.33 16.77 -8.68
C GLY A 35 7.73 16.00 -7.41
N GLY A 36 8.25 16.71 -6.40
CA GLY A 36 8.48 16.21 -5.05
C GLY A 36 7.16 15.83 -4.35
N TRP A 37 7.29 15.00 -3.31
CA TRP A 37 6.15 14.72 -2.42
C TRP A 37 6.20 15.67 -1.23
N VAL A 38 5.03 16.14 -0.78
CA VAL A 38 4.92 16.97 0.43
C VAL A 38 5.43 16.24 1.68
N ASP A 39 5.80 17.01 2.70
CA ASP A 39 6.20 16.42 3.98
C ASP A 39 5.11 15.49 4.51
N SER A 40 5.50 14.25 4.78
CA SER A 40 4.55 13.19 5.10
C SER A 40 4.08 13.23 6.55
N HIS A 41 4.77 13.95 7.42
CA HIS A 41 4.32 14.14 8.79
C HIS A 41 3.25 15.22 8.84
N TRP A 42 3.57 16.42 8.33
CA TRP A 42 2.64 17.53 8.19
C TRP A 42 1.36 17.13 7.45
N LEU A 43 1.48 16.49 6.28
CA LEU A 43 0.32 16.09 5.50
C LEU A 43 -0.58 15.13 6.29
N TYR A 44 0.01 14.22 7.06
CA TYR A 44 -0.76 13.32 7.91
C TYR A 44 -1.54 14.12 8.95
N GLU A 45 -0.93 15.11 9.62
CA GLU A 45 -1.62 15.92 10.63
C GLU A 45 -2.75 16.74 10.02
N ALA A 46 -2.47 17.42 8.91
CA ALA A 46 -3.44 18.25 8.20
C ALA A 46 -4.66 17.45 7.72
N LEU A 47 -4.46 16.23 7.21
CA LEU A 47 -5.56 15.33 6.81
C LEU A 47 -6.42 14.87 7.98
N ILE A 48 -5.84 14.71 9.17
CA ILE A 48 -6.59 14.29 10.37
C ILE A 48 -7.27 15.47 11.05
N GLY A 49 -6.61 16.63 11.06
CA GLY A 49 -7.14 17.90 11.53
C GLY A 49 -8.30 18.41 10.68
N GLY A 50 -8.34 18.03 9.41
CA GLY A 50 -9.35 18.49 8.46
C GLY A 50 -8.98 19.79 7.75
N ASP A 51 -7.69 20.17 7.79
CA ASP A 51 -7.14 21.32 7.06
C ASP A 51 -6.91 21.00 5.59
N VAL A 52 -6.71 19.72 5.28
CA VAL A 52 -6.51 19.17 3.94
C VAL A 52 -7.44 17.97 3.76
N PHE A 53 -7.95 17.78 2.56
CA PHE A 53 -8.80 16.64 2.21
C PHE A 53 -8.19 15.84 1.07
N LEU A 54 -8.47 14.53 1.02
CA LEU A 54 -8.07 13.67 -0.11
C LEU A 54 -8.72 14.11 -1.43
N ALA A 55 -9.79 14.88 -1.34
CA ALA A 55 -10.49 15.48 -2.46
C ALA A 55 -9.83 16.78 -2.96
N ASP A 56 -8.83 17.34 -2.29
CA ASP A 56 -8.23 18.61 -2.72
C ASP A 56 -7.45 18.45 -4.03
N ASP A 57 -7.71 19.34 -4.98
CA ASP A 57 -7.15 19.25 -6.34
C ASP A 57 -5.62 19.33 -6.31
N TRP A 58 -5.06 20.27 -5.53
CA TRP A 58 -3.62 20.44 -5.40
C TRP A 58 -2.92 19.17 -4.89
N LEU A 59 -3.55 18.44 -3.96
CA LEU A 59 -2.98 17.21 -3.40
C LEU A 59 -3.00 16.08 -4.44
N GLN A 60 -4.08 15.99 -5.22
CA GLN A 60 -4.18 15.02 -6.31
C GLN A 60 -3.21 15.33 -7.44
N GLU A 61 -3.10 16.60 -7.84
CA GLU A 61 -2.12 17.09 -8.82
C GLU A 61 -0.70 16.78 -8.36
N THR A 62 -0.36 17.09 -7.11
CA THR A 62 0.95 16.75 -6.50
C THR A 62 1.22 15.25 -6.54
N PHE A 63 0.22 14.42 -6.29
CA PHE A 63 0.37 12.96 -6.37
C PHE A 63 0.61 12.48 -7.81
N LEU A 64 -0.09 13.06 -8.79
CA LEU A 64 0.10 12.72 -10.20
C LEU A 64 1.51 13.11 -10.69
N ASP A 65 1.97 14.32 -10.34
CA ASP A 65 3.34 14.76 -10.62
C ASP A 65 4.36 13.83 -9.92
N TYR A 66 4.10 13.49 -8.65
CA TYR A 66 4.93 12.56 -7.90
C TYR A 66 5.03 11.18 -8.55
N ILE A 67 3.97 10.58 -9.08
CA ILE A 67 4.09 9.24 -9.69
C ILE A 67 4.80 9.30 -11.04
N GLU A 68 4.62 10.40 -11.79
CA GLU A 68 5.18 10.59 -13.13
C GLU A 68 6.69 10.89 -13.10
N LYS A 69 7.16 11.68 -12.12
CA LYS A 69 8.60 11.95 -11.93
C LYS A 69 9.38 10.64 -11.87
N GLN A 70 10.40 10.45 -12.72
CA GLN A 70 11.28 9.29 -12.60
C GLN A 70 12.56 9.71 -11.89
N VAL A 71 12.90 8.98 -10.83
CA VAL A 71 14.10 9.24 -10.02
C VAL A 71 14.98 7.99 -9.97
N ARG A 72 16.28 8.21 -9.94
CA ARG A 72 17.31 7.17 -9.82
C ARG A 72 18.08 7.38 -8.52
N ILE A 73 18.53 6.30 -7.91
CA ILE A 73 19.55 6.37 -6.87
C ILE A 73 20.89 6.49 -7.55
N GLU A 74 21.68 7.46 -7.14
CA GLU A 74 23.04 7.63 -7.60
C GLU A 74 24.03 7.04 -6.58
N PHE A 75 24.95 6.26 -7.09
CA PHE A 75 26.08 5.72 -6.38
C PHE A 75 27.37 6.14 -7.05
N TYR A 76 28.42 6.31 -6.26
CA TYR A 76 29.75 6.64 -6.74
C TYR A 76 30.78 5.68 -6.18
N ASN A 77 31.67 5.22 -7.04
CA ASN A 77 32.84 4.44 -6.67
C ASN A 77 34.06 5.37 -6.64
N TYR A 78 34.65 5.56 -5.47
CA TYR A 78 35.81 6.44 -5.30
C TYR A 78 37.10 5.88 -5.90
N ASP A 79 37.21 4.56 -6.06
CA ASP A 79 38.40 3.91 -6.60
C ASP A 79 38.41 3.96 -8.13
N THR A 80 37.24 3.79 -8.77
CA THR A 80 37.11 3.79 -10.24
C THR A 80 36.65 5.14 -10.80
N HIS A 81 36.21 6.06 -9.95
CA HIS A 81 35.55 7.32 -10.31
C HIS A 81 34.29 7.14 -11.18
N GLU A 82 33.64 5.98 -11.07
CA GLU A 82 32.44 5.66 -11.85
C GLU A 82 31.15 5.97 -11.10
N PHE A 83 30.13 6.37 -11.86
CA PHE A 83 28.76 6.51 -11.38
C PHE A 83 27.92 5.27 -11.71
N PHE A 84 27.11 4.83 -10.76
CA PHE A 84 26.11 3.79 -10.95
C PHE A 84 24.72 4.30 -10.58
N TYR A 85 23.75 4.08 -11.46
CA TYR A 85 22.38 4.55 -11.28
C TYR A 85 21.42 3.38 -11.11
N ALA A 86 20.77 3.30 -9.95
CA ALA A 86 19.78 2.27 -9.68
C ALA A 86 18.35 2.81 -9.78
N PRO A 87 17.40 2.04 -10.33
CA PRO A 87 16.00 2.44 -10.34
C PRO A 87 15.39 2.51 -8.93
N VAL A 88 14.64 3.58 -8.65
CA VAL A 88 13.87 3.69 -7.40
C VAL A 88 12.51 3.01 -7.56
N ALA A 89 12.15 2.14 -6.61
CA ALA A 89 10.81 1.57 -6.52
C ALA A 89 9.86 2.54 -5.81
N LYS A 90 9.28 3.47 -6.57
CA LYS A 90 8.31 4.46 -6.09
C LYS A 90 6.87 3.95 -6.28
N ARG A 91 5.99 4.19 -5.31
CA ARG A 91 4.57 3.80 -5.42
C ARG A 91 3.99 4.26 -6.76
N GLY A 92 3.30 3.35 -7.44
CA GLY A 92 2.71 3.61 -8.74
C GLY A 92 3.64 3.46 -9.94
N ASN A 93 4.98 3.40 -9.77
CA ASN A 93 5.90 3.24 -10.90
C ASN A 93 6.15 1.76 -11.27
N LEU A 94 6.81 1.55 -12.41
CA LEU A 94 7.09 0.22 -12.96
C LEU A 94 7.87 -0.66 -11.98
N TYR A 95 8.94 -0.14 -11.38
CA TYR A 95 9.81 -0.92 -10.49
C TYR A 95 9.08 -1.34 -9.21
N TYR A 96 8.20 -0.49 -8.68
CA TYR A 96 7.32 -0.87 -7.58
C TYR A 96 6.35 -1.98 -8.01
N ALA A 97 5.70 -1.83 -9.16
CA ALA A 97 4.76 -2.82 -9.69
C ALA A 97 5.44 -4.19 -9.90
N MET A 98 6.67 -4.20 -10.44
CA MET A 98 7.49 -5.41 -10.60
C MET A 98 7.81 -6.06 -9.25
N LYS A 99 8.27 -5.29 -8.25
CA LYS A 99 8.54 -5.82 -6.89
C LYS A 99 7.28 -6.43 -6.27
N LYS A 100 6.12 -5.79 -6.44
CA LYS A 100 4.84 -6.32 -5.94
C LYS A 100 4.37 -7.54 -6.73
N GLY A 101 4.62 -7.59 -8.03
CA GLY A 101 4.42 -8.76 -8.87
C GLY A 101 5.23 -9.96 -8.38
N ALA A 102 6.52 -9.77 -8.12
CA ALA A 102 7.39 -10.83 -7.59
C ALA A 102 6.90 -11.37 -6.23
N VAL A 103 6.49 -10.49 -5.30
CA VAL A 103 5.93 -10.92 -4.01
C VAL A 103 4.62 -11.70 -4.20
N ARG A 104 3.74 -11.25 -5.09
CA ARG A 104 2.50 -11.96 -5.43
C ARG A 104 2.80 -13.37 -5.95
N ASP A 105 3.77 -13.48 -6.84
CA ASP A 105 4.12 -14.75 -7.49
C ASP A 105 4.74 -15.71 -6.48
N GLU A 106 5.65 -15.24 -5.63
CA GLU A 106 6.24 -16.00 -4.52
C GLU A 106 5.15 -16.55 -3.56
N ILE A 107 4.20 -15.71 -3.15
CA ILE A 107 3.09 -16.15 -2.28
C ILE A 107 2.18 -17.15 -3.01
N SER A 108 1.89 -16.91 -4.28
CA SER A 108 1.01 -17.78 -5.08
C SER A 108 1.65 -19.15 -5.30
N GLU A 109 2.95 -19.20 -5.54
CA GLU A 109 3.72 -20.42 -5.70
C GLU A 109 3.73 -21.23 -4.39
N ALA A 110 4.08 -20.60 -3.28
CA ALA A 110 4.10 -21.23 -1.96
C ALA A 110 2.72 -21.83 -1.58
N MET A 111 1.63 -21.14 -1.90
CA MET A 111 0.28 -21.64 -1.67
C MET A 111 -0.13 -22.78 -2.62
N SER A 112 0.44 -22.87 -3.83
CA SER A 112 0.00 -23.83 -4.86
C SER A 112 0.29 -25.29 -4.47
N GLY A 113 1.27 -25.52 -3.61
CA GLY A 113 1.66 -26.86 -3.10
C GLY A 113 0.80 -27.36 -1.93
N ILE A 114 -0.17 -26.58 -1.45
CA ILE A 114 -0.93 -26.88 -0.23
C ILE A 114 -2.41 -27.03 -0.55
N ALA A 115 -3.00 -28.16 -0.15
CA ALA A 115 -4.45 -28.36 -0.20
C ALA A 115 -5.11 -27.59 0.94
N PHE A 116 -5.71 -26.44 0.61
CA PHE A 116 -6.40 -25.60 1.59
C PHE A 116 -7.87 -25.94 1.78
N ASP A 117 -8.45 -26.77 0.91
CA ASP A 117 -9.86 -27.11 0.98
C ASP A 117 -10.19 -28.50 0.43
N GLU A 118 -11.24 -29.12 0.97
CA GLU A 118 -11.68 -30.47 0.64
C GLU A 118 -13.20 -30.54 0.46
N PRO A 119 -13.72 -31.39 -0.46
CA PRO A 119 -15.16 -31.61 -0.58
C PRO A 119 -15.71 -32.40 0.63
N VAL A 120 -16.95 -32.12 1.02
CA VAL A 120 -17.62 -32.95 2.03
C VAL A 120 -18.26 -34.16 1.35
N PRO A 121 -17.95 -35.41 1.78
CA PRO A 121 -18.52 -36.61 1.17
C PRO A 121 -20.05 -36.60 1.14
N GLY A 122 -20.63 -36.88 -0.03
CA GLY A 122 -22.09 -36.87 -0.24
C GLY A 122 -22.71 -35.50 -0.50
N PHE A 123 -21.96 -34.39 -0.43
CA PHE A 123 -22.49 -33.03 -0.59
C PHE A 123 -21.72 -32.20 -1.63
N ARG A 124 -22.27 -32.07 -2.83
CA ARG A 124 -21.67 -31.29 -3.93
C ARG A 124 -21.49 -29.79 -3.64
N ASN A 125 -22.32 -29.24 -2.76
CA ASN A 125 -22.36 -27.80 -2.46
C ASN A 125 -21.71 -27.45 -1.11
N LEU A 126 -20.99 -28.38 -0.49
CA LEU A 126 -20.29 -28.17 0.78
C LEU A 126 -18.80 -28.49 0.63
N ARG A 127 -17.96 -27.63 1.18
CA ARG A 127 -16.52 -27.84 1.28
C ARG A 127 -16.05 -27.44 2.68
N ARG A 128 -14.93 -28.01 3.11
CA ARG A 128 -14.18 -27.58 4.28
C ARG A 128 -12.97 -26.81 3.79
N THR A 129 -12.77 -25.58 4.24
CA THR A 129 -11.64 -24.74 3.81
C THR A 129 -10.91 -24.12 4.99
N ARG A 130 -9.58 -24.03 4.88
CA ARG A 130 -8.70 -23.31 5.80
C ARG A 130 -8.46 -21.86 5.37
N LEU A 131 -8.95 -21.44 4.21
CA LEU A 131 -8.74 -20.09 3.70
C LEU A 131 -10.03 -19.29 3.75
N LEU A 132 -9.96 -18.14 4.43
CA LEU A 132 -11.03 -17.15 4.45
C LEU A 132 -10.57 -15.87 3.76
N PHE A 133 -11.39 -15.38 2.84
CA PHE A 133 -11.24 -14.09 2.21
C PHE A 133 -12.22 -13.10 2.84
N VAL A 134 -11.72 -11.98 3.34
CA VAL A 134 -12.49 -10.95 4.03
C VAL A 134 -12.36 -9.63 3.30
N THR A 135 -13.48 -8.93 3.11
CA THR A 135 -13.49 -7.53 2.69
C THR A 135 -14.07 -6.69 3.81
N LEU A 136 -13.37 -5.64 4.23
CA LEU A 136 -13.83 -4.66 5.21
C LEU A 136 -14.26 -3.37 4.50
N THR A 137 -15.25 -2.67 5.05
CA THR A 137 -15.63 -1.32 4.64
C THR A 137 -15.75 -0.40 5.85
N PHE A 138 -15.77 0.91 5.61
CA PHE A 138 -16.06 1.92 6.63
C PHE A 138 -17.41 2.58 6.36
N ASP A 139 -18.14 2.92 7.41
CA ASP A 139 -19.37 3.72 7.32
C ASP A 139 -19.03 5.20 7.15
N PRO A 140 -19.36 5.83 6.00
CA PRO A 140 -19.09 7.25 5.76
C PRO A 140 -19.78 8.19 6.76
N ARG A 141 -20.77 7.71 7.51
CA ARG A 141 -21.44 8.49 8.57
C ARG A 141 -20.67 8.50 9.88
N LYS A 142 -19.75 7.56 10.10
CA LYS A 142 -18.90 7.46 11.30
C LYS A 142 -17.50 7.98 11.06
N PHE A 143 -16.99 7.80 9.83
CA PHE A 143 -15.64 8.17 9.44
C PHE A 143 -15.68 9.04 8.19
N THR A 144 -14.89 10.10 8.17
CA THR A 144 -14.42 10.68 6.91
C THR A 144 -13.46 9.71 6.23
N ALA A 145 -13.19 9.88 4.94
CA ALA A 145 -12.25 9.02 4.22
C ALA A 145 -10.84 9.08 4.86
N GLU A 146 -10.42 10.27 5.27
CA GLU A 146 -9.15 10.55 5.94
C GLU A 146 -9.05 9.76 7.25
N ARG A 147 -10.06 9.90 8.12
CA ARG A 147 -10.12 9.18 9.40
C ARG A 147 -10.15 7.66 9.20
N ALA A 148 -10.85 7.17 8.18
CA ALA A 148 -10.89 5.76 7.85
C ALA A 148 -9.51 5.23 7.42
N TRP A 149 -8.78 5.96 6.58
CA TRP A 149 -7.41 5.58 6.17
C TRP A 149 -6.40 5.66 7.31
N ALA A 150 -6.53 6.67 8.17
CA ALA A 150 -5.74 6.81 9.38
C ALA A 150 -5.89 5.62 10.31
N ALA A 151 -7.13 5.14 10.47
CA ALA A 151 -7.46 4.02 11.34
C ALA A 151 -6.75 2.72 10.97
N LEU A 152 -6.32 2.58 9.72
CA LEU A 152 -5.57 1.42 9.23
C LEU A 152 -4.11 1.38 9.70
N LYS A 153 -3.58 2.47 10.27
CA LYS A 153 -2.21 2.53 10.77
C LYS A 153 -2.07 1.62 12.00
N SER A 154 -1.01 0.82 12.04
CA SER A 154 -0.77 -0.12 13.14
C SER A 154 -0.24 0.54 14.41
N THR A 155 0.42 1.68 14.27
CA THR A 155 1.03 2.45 15.36
C THR A 155 0.31 3.77 15.54
N ARG A 156 0.13 4.17 16.81
CA ARG A 156 -0.42 5.48 17.14
C ARG A 156 0.54 6.57 16.63
N PRO A 157 0.06 7.56 15.88
CA PRO A 157 0.82 8.79 15.65
C PRO A 157 0.99 9.54 16.98
N GLU A 158 2.18 10.05 17.23
CA GLU A 158 2.44 10.88 18.41
C GLU A 158 1.58 12.15 18.36
N GLY A 159 1.10 12.62 19.52
CA GLY A 159 0.30 13.85 19.61
C GLY A 159 -1.14 13.77 19.07
N MET A 160 -1.60 12.65 18.51
CA MET A 160 -2.92 12.55 17.89
C MET A 160 -3.93 11.70 18.67
N ASP A 161 -5.17 12.18 18.70
CA ASP A 161 -6.33 11.48 19.25
C ASP A 161 -7.23 10.93 18.13
N ASN A 162 -6.68 10.02 17.34
CA ASN A 162 -7.42 9.32 16.29
C ASN A 162 -7.53 7.82 16.59
N ILE A 163 -8.62 7.21 16.14
CA ILE A 163 -8.76 5.74 16.13
C ILE A 163 -7.66 5.17 15.24
N TYR A 164 -6.97 4.13 15.71
CA TYR A 164 -5.91 3.44 14.98
C TYR A 164 -5.97 1.93 15.25
N ASN A 165 -5.15 1.16 14.54
CA ASN A 165 -4.96 -0.28 14.75
C ASN A 165 -6.21 -1.14 14.57
N VAL A 166 -7.22 -0.67 13.83
CA VAL A 166 -8.54 -1.34 13.73
C VAL A 166 -8.45 -2.71 13.06
N ILE A 167 -7.50 -2.91 12.14
CA ILE A 167 -7.25 -4.21 11.50
C ILE A 167 -6.75 -5.23 12.51
N ASN A 168 -5.91 -4.83 13.47
CA ASN A 168 -5.45 -5.76 14.50
C ASN A 168 -6.59 -6.10 15.47
N GLY A 169 -7.43 -5.12 15.83
CA GLY A 169 -8.66 -5.36 16.59
C GLY A 169 -9.59 -6.37 15.90
N PHE A 170 -9.86 -6.17 14.61
CA PHE A 170 -10.61 -7.13 13.78
C PHE A 170 -9.98 -8.53 13.86
N THR A 171 -8.68 -8.63 13.64
CA THR A 171 -8.00 -9.93 13.61
C THR A 171 -7.97 -10.63 14.96
N ALA A 172 -7.88 -9.88 16.06
CA ALA A 172 -7.98 -10.43 17.41
C ALA A 172 -9.37 -11.03 17.66
N ASN A 173 -10.43 -10.37 17.18
CA ASN A 173 -11.79 -10.92 17.25
C ASN A 173 -11.96 -12.17 16.38
N ILE A 174 -11.39 -12.19 15.17
CA ILE A 174 -11.34 -13.39 14.32
C ILE A 174 -10.59 -14.53 15.03
N SER A 175 -9.45 -14.25 15.68
CA SER A 175 -8.69 -15.27 16.43
C SER A 175 -9.48 -15.84 17.61
N LYS A 176 -10.32 -15.04 18.28
CA LYS A 176 -11.23 -15.58 19.31
C LYS A 176 -12.21 -16.59 18.72
N ILE A 177 -12.62 -16.40 17.47
CA ILE A 177 -13.62 -17.25 16.79
C ILE A 177 -13.01 -18.54 16.28
N PHE A 178 -11.90 -18.45 15.54
CA PHE A 178 -11.31 -19.57 14.79
C PHE A 178 -9.99 -20.08 15.39
N GLY A 179 -9.51 -19.50 16.48
CA GLY A 179 -8.21 -19.84 17.06
C GLY A 179 -7.04 -19.13 16.37
N THR A 180 -5.84 -19.66 16.56
CA THR A 180 -4.61 -19.14 15.94
C THR A 180 -4.73 -19.16 14.42
N ASN A 181 -4.28 -18.08 13.77
CA ASN A 181 -4.36 -17.95 12.32
C ASN A 181 -3.19 -17.12 11.77
N GLY A 182 -2.96 -17.27 10.46
CA GLY A 182 -2.09 -16.40 9.67
C GLY A 182 -2.92 -15.41 8.86
N LYS A 183 -2.42 -14.18 8.67
CA LYS A 183 -3.09 -13.17 7.85
C LYS A 183 -2.18 -12.49 6.85
N LEU A 184 -2.73 -12.22 5.66
CA LEU A 184 -2.23 -11.27 4.68
C LEU A 184 -3.30 -10.18 4.53
N VAL A 185 -2.89 -8.92 4.63
CA VAL A 185 -3.76 -7.75 4.51
C VAL A 185 -3.32 -6.94 3.29
N SER A 186 -4.27 -6.58 2.44
CA SER A 186 -4.14 -5.64 1.33
C SER A 186 -5.01 -4.42 1.60
N LYS A 187 -4.40 -3.22 1.70
CA LYS A 187 -5.09 -1.96 1.95
C LYS A 187 -5.39 -1.28 0.61
N GLU A 188 -6.61 -1.51 0.14
CA GLU A 188 -7.13 -1.02 -1.14
C GLU A 188 -8.13 0.13 -0.93
N ALA A 189 -8.27 1.01 -1.92
CA ALA A 189 -9.32 2.01 -1.97
C ALA A 189 -10.57 1.50 -2.70
N GLN A 190 -11.68 2.17 -2.47
CA GLN A 190 -12.86 2.15 -3.33
C GLN A 190 -12.76 3.28 -4.36
N ALA A 191 -13.62 3.25 -5.37
CA ALA A 191 -13.65 4.31 -6.39
C ALA A 191 -14.02 5.69 -5.84
N ASN A 192 -14.68 5.75 -4.67
CA ASN A 192 -15.00 6.98 -3.96
C ASN A 192 -13.88 7.43 -2.97
N GLY A 193 -12.72 6.77 -3.00
CA GLY A 193 -11.57 7.10 -2.13
C GLY A 193 -11.60 6.48 -0.73
N TYR A 194 -12.71 5.88 -0.28
CA TYR A 194 -12.75 5.20 1.03
C TYR A 194 -11.91 3.92 1.03
N PRO A 195 -11.31 3.52 2.16
CA PRO A 195 -10.60 2.25 2.23
C PRO A 195 -11.55 1.05 2.18
N ALA A 196 -11.17 0.04 1.41
CA ALA A 196 -11.74 -1.31 1.43
C ALA A 196 -10.62 -2.36 1.65
N PRO A 197 -10.13 -2.52 2.89
CA PRO A 197 -9.10 -3.51 3.19
C PRO A 197 -9.59 -4.92 2.89
N HIS A 198 -8.75 -5.69 2.21
CA HIS A 198 -8.96 -7.11 1.95
C HIS A 198 -8.01 -7.94 2.80
N LEU A 199 -8.49 -9.03 3.39
CA LEU A 199 -7.66 -9.95 4.16
C LEU A 199 -7.80 -11.37 3.61
N LEU A 200 -6.69 -12.08 3.58
CA LEU A 200 -6.65 -13.53 3.44
C LEU A 200 -6.18 -14.12 4.75
N ILE A 201 -7.02 -14.97 5.33
CA ILE A 201 -6.80 -15.58 6.64
C ILE A 201 -6.62 -17.08 6.43
N VAL A 202 -5.52 -17.62 6.95
CA VAL A 202 -5.21 -19.05 6.95
C VAL A 202 -5.47 -19.60 8.35
N LEU A 203 -6.45 -20.49 8.45
CA LEU A 203 -6.86 -21.15 9.69
C LEU A 203 -6.06 -22.42 9.91
N ASP A 204 -5.92 -22.82 11.17
CA ASP A 204 -5.37 -24.13 11.53
C ASP A 204 -6.39 -25.23 11.25
N GLU A 205 -7.62 -25.02 11.70
CA GLU A 205 -8.75 -25.93 11.48
C GLU A 205 -9.66 -25.44 10.34
N PRO A 206 -10.08 -26.31 9.43
CA PRO A 206 -10.95 -25.92 8.33
C PRO A 206 -12.37 -25.64 8.83
N VAL A 207 -13.07 -24.75 8.13
CA VAL A 207 -14.47 -24.41 8.41
C VAL A 207 -15.38 -24.87 7.29
N LEU A 208 -16.60 -25.25 7.65
CA LEU A 208 -17.62 -25.68 6.69
C LEU A 208 -18.19 -24.47 5.94
N VAL A 209 -18.10 -24.52 4.61
CA VAL A 209 -18.63 -23.50 3.71
C VAL A 209 -19.59 -24.09 2.70
N ARG A 210 -20.65 -23.35 2.39
CA ARG A 210 -21.68 -23.70 1.41
C ARG A 210 -21.60 -22.80 0.19
N ARG A 211 -21.70 -23.44 -0.97
CA ARG A 211 -21.85 -22.77 -2.26
C ARG A 211 -23.15 -21.98 -2.33
N LYS A 212 -23.08 -20.69 -2.65
CA LYS A 212 -24.24 -19.82 -2.90
C LYS A 212 -24.08 -19.09 -4.23
N LYS A 213 -25.16 -19.08 -5.01
CA LYS A 213 -25.30 -18.24 -6.21
C LYS A 213 -25.71 -16.85 -5.75
N VAL A 214 -24.95 -15.82 -6.12
CA VAL A 214 -25.17 -14.45 -5.62
C VAL A 214 -25.87 -13.60 -6.66
N ARG A 215 -25.18 -13.26 -7.76
CA ARG A 215 -25.73 -12.45 -8.85
C ARG A 215 -25.23 -12.97 -10.19
N GLY A 216 -26.14 -13.19 -11.14
CA GLY A 216 -25.80 -13.88 -12.39
C GLY A 216 -25.13 -15.22 -12.08
N ASP A 217 -24.08 -15.58 -12.81
CA ASP A 217 -23.34 -16.83 -12.59
C ASP A 217 -22.19 -16.73 -11.59
N ILE A 218 -22.16 -15.66 -10.78
CA ILE A 218 -21.17 -15.50 -9.71
C ILE A 218 -21.54 -16.44 -8.56
N VAL A 219 -20.60 -17.34 -8.27
CA VAL A 219 -20.65 -18.29 -7.17
C VAL A 219 -19.69 -17.85 -6.08
N LYS A 220 -20.18 -17.81 -4.84
CA LYS A 220 -19.37 -17.57 -3.64
C LYS A 220 -19.57 -18.71 -2.65
N TRP A 221 -18.64 -18.86 -1.72
CA TRP A 221 -18.69 -19.87 -0.67
C TRP A 221 -18.75 -19.19 0.69
N TYR A 222 -19.80 -19.48 1.46
CA TYR A 222 -20.05 -18.81 2.73
C TYR A 222 -20.05 -19.79 3.87
N ILE A 223 -19.55 -19.37 5.03
CA ILE A 223 -19.60 -20.15 6.27
C ILE A 223 -21.05 -20.57 6.55
N GLU A 224 -21.23 -21.86 6.85
CA GLU A 224 -22.55 -22.46 7.08
C GLU A 224 -22.87 -22.69 8.56
N ASP A 225 -21.84 -22.80 9.41
CA ASP A 225 -22.00 -23.10 10.83
C ASP A 225 -22.76 -21.97 11.58
N PRO A 226 -23.96 -22.24 12.15
CA PRO A 226 -24.75 -21.22 12.83
C PRO A 226 -24.09 -20.62 14.08
N ALA A 227 -23.31 -21.40 14.81
CA ALA A 227 -22.60 -20.93 16.00
C ALA A 227 -21.48 -19.97 15.61
N ILE A 228 -20.73 -20.27 14.54
CA ILE A 228 -19.73 -19.35 13.99
C ILE A 228 -20.40 -18.09 13.45
N LEU A 229 -21.49 -18.22 12.69
CA LEU A 229 -22.22 -17.09 12.12
C LEU A 229 -22.73 -16.13 13.19
N ARG A 230 -23.26 -16.64 14.31
CA ARG A 230 -23.68 -15.81 15.45
C ARG A 230 -22.52 -15.02 16.03
N ARG A 231 -21.37 -15.67 16.25
CA ARG A 231 -20.15 -15.02 16.80
C ARG A 231 -19.57 -13.97 15.85
N LEU A 232 -19.79 -14.12 14.54
CA LEU A 232 -19.42 -13.12 13.53
C LEU A 232 -20.42 -11.95 13.44
N GLY A 233 -21.60 -12.03 14.05
CA GLY A 233 -22.71 -11.11 13.78
C GLY A 233 -23.21 -11.23 12.33
N LYS A 234 -23.28 -12.45 11.83
CA LYS A 234 -23.68 -12.83 10.46
C LYS A 234 -24.79 -13.87 10.42
N ASP A 235 -25.43 -14.12 11.55
CA ASP A 235 -26.63 -14.94 11.67
C ASP A 235 -27.88 -14.19 11.16
N ASP A 236 -29.03 -14.88 11.16
CA ASP A 236 -30.24 -14.35 10.54
C ASP A 236 -30.83 -13.15 11.30
N GLU A 237 -30.62 -13.07 12.62
CA GLU A 237 -30.98 -11.89 13.40
C GLU A 237 -30.14 -10.68 13.00
N SER A 238 -28.81 -10.82 12.98
CA SER A 238 -27.91 -9.75 12.54
C SER A 238 -28.22 -9.30 11.10
N ARG A 239 -28.54 -10.23 10.20
CA ARG A 239 -28.93 -9.91 8.80
C ARG A 239 -30.25 -9.16 8.72
N ARG A 240 -31.23 -9.50 9.57
CA ARG A 240 -32.50 -8.74 9.66
C ARG A 240 -32.23 -7.34 10.18
N LEU A 241 -31.40 -7.20 11.21
CA LEU A 241 -31.02 -5.90 11.75
C LEU A 241 -30.31 -5.04 10.71
N VAL A 242 -29.40 -5.58 9.91
CA VAL A 242 -28.75 -4.83 8.80
C VAL A 242 -29.78 -4.24 7.83
N ARG A 243 -30.89 -4.95 7.56
CA ARG A 243 -31.94 -4.48 6.64
C ARG A 243 -32.85 -3.44 7.27
N SER A 244 -33.16 -3.56 8.56
CA SER A 244 -34.07 -2.64 9.25
C SER A 244 -33.36 -1.39 9.79
N ASP A 245 -32.19 -1.57 10.40
CA ASP A 245 -31.34 -0.52 10.96
C ASP A 245 -29.87 -0.93 10.85
N TYR A 246 -29.27 -0.56 9.72
CA TYR A 246 -27.88 -0.89 9.44
C TYR A 246 -26.90 -0.23 10.41
N ARG A 247 -27.25 0.90 11.04
CA ARG A 247 -26.36 1.61 11.97
C ARG A 247 -26.27 0.82 13.27
N ALA A 248 -27.42 0.46 13.84
CA ALA A 248 -27.48 -0.41 15.00
C ALA A 248 -26.76 -1.74 14.74
N ALA A 249 -26.88 -2.28 13.51
CA ALA A 249 -26.16 -3.50 13.12
C ALA A 249 -24.63 -3.33 13.13
N ILE A 250 -24.11 -2.19 12.68
CA ILE A 250 -22.66 -1.91 12.72
C ILE A 250 -22.18 -1.72 14.17
N ASP A 251 -22.90 -0.94 14.98
CA ASP A 251 -22.51 -0.67 16.38
C ASP A 251 -22.52 -1.92 17.26
N SER A 252 -23.50 -2.78 17.05
CA SER A 252 -23.66 -4.05 17.77
C SER A 252 -22.80 -5.19 17.22
N ASN A 253 -22.14 -5.03 16.06
CA ASN A 253 -21.35 -6.11 15.49
C ASN A 253 -20.17 -6.50 16.41
N PRO A 254 -20.01 -7.80 16.74
CA PRO A 254 -18.98 -8.24 17.69
C PRO A 254 -17.56 -8.22 17.11
N VAL A 255 -17.40 -8.17 15.79
CA VAL A 255 -16.10 -8.32 15.11
C VAL A 255 -15.61 -7.02 14.49
N TRP A 256 -16.49 -6.29 13.79
CA TRP A 256 -16.14 -5.08 13.03
C TRP A 256 -17.18 -3.98 13.23
N LYS A 257 -16.82 -2.94 14.00
CA LYS A 257 -17.72 -1.84 14.39
C LYS A 257 -17.58 -0.57 13.56
N HIS A 258 -16.78 -0.62 12.49
CA HIS A 258 -16.42 0.57 11.71
C HIS A 258 -17.15 0.67 10.38
N GLY A 259 -17.87 -0.38 9.97
CA GLY A 259 -18.63 -0.46 8.72
C GLY A 259 -19.15 -1.88 8.51
N PHE A 260 -19.23 -2.33 7.26
CA PHE A 260 -19.58 -3.71 6.95
C PHE A 260 -18.33 -4.56 6.73
N PHE A 261 -18.50 -5.88 6.81
CA PHE A 261 -17.53 -6.80 6.27
C PHE A 261 -18.21 -7.96 5.54
N ASP A 262 -17.55 -8.53 4.54
CA ASP A 262 -17.91 -9.82 3.93
C ASP A 262 -16.85 -10.85 4.29
N ILE A 263 -17.26 -12.11 4.47
CA ILE A 263 -16.34 -13.22 4.78
C ILE A 263 -16.73 -14.45 3.98
N GLU A 264 -15.83 -14.84 3.08
CA GLU A 264 -16.00 -15.93 2.12
C GLU A 264 -14.98 -17.02 2.40
N GLY A 265 -15.37 -18.27 2.24
CA GLY A 265 -14.41 -19.36 2.09
C GLY A 265 -13.75 -19.30 0.72
N VAL A 266 -12.44 -19.52 0.68
CA VAL A 266 -11.70 -19.69 -0.58
C VAL A 266 -11.63 -21.18 -0.88
N VAL A 267 -12.05 -21.58 -2.07
CA VAL A 267 -11.97 -22.96 -2.54
C VAL A 267 -11.21 -23.04 -3.86
N SER A 268 -10.58 -24.19 -4.12
CA SER A 268 -9.64 -24.37 -5.23
C SER A 268 -10.19 -24.04 -6.64
N ASP A 269 -11.49 -24.17 -6.87
CA ASP A 269 -12.16 -23.90 -8.14
C ASP A 269 -12.77 -22.48 -8.26
N GLN A 270 -12.63 -21.65 -7.23
CA GLN A 270 -13.22 -20.31 -7.20
C GLN A 270 -12.40 -19.29 -7.99
N LYS A 271 -13.06 -18.62 -8.93
CA LYS A 271 -12.52 -17.41 -9.58
C LYS A 271 -12.87 -16.18 -8.75
N PHE A 272 -11.93 -15.24 -8.63
CA PHE A 272 -12.11 -13.99 -7.91
C PHE A 272 -12.22 -12.82 -8.90
N ASN A 273 -13.44 -12.46 -9.30
CA ASN A 273 -13.74 -11.43 -10.32
C ASN A 273 -12.89 -11.60 -11.60
N GLY A 274 -12.88 -12.82 -12.16
CA GLY A 274 -12.13 -13.15 -13.38
C GLY A 274 -10.62 -13.37 -13.17
N ARG A 275 -10.09 -13.20 -11.96
CA ARG A 275 -8.69 -13.52 -11.63
C ARG A 275 -8.51 -15.01 -11.35
N LYS A 276 -7.32 -15.52 -11.67
CA LYS A 276 -6.93 -16.94 -11.56
C LYS A 276 -7.02 -17.46 -10.12
N ASN A 277 -6.67 -16.65 -9.13
CA ASN A 277 -6.69 -17.02 -7.72
C ASN A 277 -6.88 -15.78 -6.81
N VAL A 278 -7.07 -16.02 -5.50
CA VAL A 278 -7.28 -14.96 -4.50
C VAL A 278 -6.06 -14.04 -4.35
N CYS A 279 -4.84 -14.55 -4.49
CA CYS A 279 -3.61 -13.74 -4.41
C CYS A 279 -3.53 -12.73 -5.55
N ALA A 280 -3.83 -13.15 -6.78
CA ALA A 280 -3.90 -12.27 -7.94
C ALA A 280 -4.99 -11.20 -7.77
N TYR A 281 -6.08 -11.50 -7.07
CA TYR A 281 -7.09 -10.52 -6.71
C TYR A 281 -6.56 -9.51 -5.68
N LEU A 282 -5.93 -9.97 -4.59
CA LEU A 282 -5.42 -9.10 -3.52
C LEU A 282 -4.36 -8.09 -3.98
N PHE A 283 -3.57 -8.46 -4.99
CA PHE A 283 -2.50 -7.62 -5.54
C PHE A 283 -2.94 -6.81 -6.78
N LYS A 284 -4.19 -6.93 -7.24
CA LYS A 284 -4.66 -6.45 -8.56
C LYS A 284 -4.41 -4.97 -8.85
N TYR A 285 -4.30 -4.13 -7.83
CA TYR A 285 -3.99 -2.69 -7.97
C TYR A 285 -2.57 -2.34 -7.48
N MET A 286 -1.96 -3.19 -6.64
CA MET A 286 -0.60 -2.95 -6.11
C MET A 286 0.47 -3.27 -7.14
N SER A 287 0.20 -4.27 -7.99
CA SER A 287 1.11 -4.68 -9.07
C SER A 287 0.84 -3.97 -10.40
N LYS A 288 0.07 -2.88 -10.40
CA LYS A 288 -0.17 -2.08 -11.61
C LYS A 288 0.82 -0.94 -11.73
N CYS A 289 1.33 -0.74 -12.94
CA CYS A 289 2.11 0.44 -13.25
C CYS A 289 1.15 1.55 -13.66
N LEU A 290 1.22 2.69 -12.98
CA LEU A 290 0.36 3.84 -13.27
C LEU A 290 0.91 4.72 -14.39
N THR A 291 2.21 4.60 -14.70
CA THR A 291 2.90 5.53 -15.61
C THR A 291 3.16 4.98 -17.02
N ARG A 292 3.03 3.66 -17.23
CA ARG A 292 3.45 3.01 -18.50
C ARG A 292 2.49 1.93 -19.04
N ASP A 293 1.41 1.60 -18.34
CA ASP A 293 0.48 0.57 -18.83
C ASP A 293 -0.32 1.10 -20.04
N HIS A 294 -0.27 0.34 -21.14
CA HIS A 294 -0.69 0.66 -22.52
C HIS A 294 -2.14 1.12 -22.77
N CYS A 295 -2.94 1.44 -21.74
CA CYS A 295 -4.34 1.81 -21.91
C CYS A 295 -4.78 3.11 -21.23
N HIS A 296 -4.06 3.65 -20.24
CA HIS A 296 -4.49 4.88 -19.57
C HIS A 296 -3.29 5.69 -19.05
N SER A 297 -2.90 6.74 -19.76
CA SER A 297 -1.87 7.65 -19.29
C SER A 297 -2.44 8.57 -18.21
N THR A 298 -1.77 8.65 -17.06
CA THR A 298 -2.06 9.67 -16.04
C THR A 298 -1.77 11.08 -16.55
N SER A 299 -0.96 11.20 -17.61
CA SER A 299 -0.54 12.49 -18.18
C SER A 299 -1.69 13.34 -18.71
N SER A 300 -2.84 12.74 -19.05
CA SER A 300 -4.03 13.49 -19.50
C SER A 300 -4.95 13.92 -18.35
N LEU A 301 -4.71 13.46 -17.13
CA LEU A 301 -5.52 13.80 -15.96
C LEU A 301 -4.98 15.08 -15.34
N ARG A 302 -5.85 16.05 -15.05
CA ARG A 302 -5.51 17.16 -14.15
C ARG A 302 -5.60 16.66 -12.70
N THR A 303 -6.71 16.06 -12.33
CA THR A 303 -6.94 15.47 -11.00
C THR A 303 -7.33 14.00 -11.11
N ILE A 304 -7.30 13.27 -9.99
CA ILE A 304 -7.77 11.87 -9.96
C ILE A 304 -9.27 11.80 -10.27
N LYS A 305 -10.04 12.83 -9.90
CA LYS A 305 -11.49 12.93 -10.18
C LYS A 305 -11.82 12.88 -11.67
N ASP A 306 -10.91 13.32 -12.52
CA ASP A 306 -11.08 13.32 -13.97
C ASP A 306 -10.94 11.91 -14.59
N CYS A 307 -10.51 10.93 -13.80
CA CYS A 307 -10.30 9.56 -14.27
C CYS A 307 -11.62 8.83 -14.49
N LYS A 308 -11.93 8.55 -15.76
CA LYS A 308 -13.14 7.82 -16.18
C LYS A 308 -12.98 6.29 -16.12
N ASP A 309 -11.75 5.78 -16.16
CA ASP A 309 -11.51 4.35 -16.02
C ASP A 309 -11.60 3.93 -14.55
N HIS A 310 -12.59 3.09 -14.24
CA HIS A 310 -12.85 2.64 -12.87
C HIS A 310 -11.65 1.95 -12.22
N ASN A 311 -10.90 1.14 -12.98
CA ASN A 311 -9.80 0.36 -12.43
C ASN A 311 -8.54 1.22 -12.19
N LEU A 312 -8.30 2.21 -13.03
CA LEU A 312 -7.25 3.19 -12.85
C LEU A 312 -7.62 4.12 -11.69
N LEU A 313 -8.85 4.60 -11.61
CA LEU A 313 -9.35 5.44 -10.52
C LEU A 313 -9.13 4.78 -9.15
N VAL A 314 -9.50 3.50 -9.02
CA VAL A 314 -9.28 2.75 -7.77
C VAL A 314 -7.78 2.58 -7.49
N ALA A 315 -6.96 2.32 -8.51
CA ALA A 315 -5.52 2.19 -8.32
C ALA A 315 -4.89 3.52 -7.88
N LEU A 316 -5.26 4.65 -8.50
CA LEU A 316 -4.80 6.00 -8.15
C LEU A 316 -5.13 6.33 -6.70
N HIS A 317 -6.40 6.20 -6.29
CA HIS A 317 -6.78 6.40 -4.89
C HIS A 317 -6.02 5.48 -3.94
N THR A 318 -5.81 4.22 -4.33
CA THR A 318 -5.11 3.28 -3.45
C THR A 318 -3.66 3.68 -3.22
N HIS A 319 -2.93 4.07 -4.27
CA HIS A 319 -1.53 4.48 -4.14
C HIS A 319 -1.42 5.83 -3.42
N MET A 320 -2.28 6.80 -3.74
CA MET A 320 -2.32 8.11 -3.10
C MET A 320 -2.61 7.98 -1.61
N CYS A 321 -3.70 7.33 -1.21
CA CYS A 321 -4.06 7.23 0.20
C CYS A 321 -3.02 6.43 1.00
N ASN A 322 -2.45 5.35 0.45
CA ASN A 322 -1.37 4.65 1.13
C ASN A 322 -0.11 5.53 1.28
N LYS A 323 0.15 6.44 0.34
CA LYS A 323 1.24 7.42 0.41
C LYS A 323 0.95 8.48 1.49
N CYS A 324 -0.21 9.14 1.45
CA CYS A 324 -0.62 10.16 2.41
C CYS A 324 -0.55 9.66 3.86
N PHE A 325 -1.07 8.45 4.12
CA PHE A 325 -1.14 7.91 5.48
C PHE A 325 0.04 7.02 5.87
N ARG A 326 1.07 6.93 5.02
CA ARG A 326 2.26 6.08 5.20
C ARG A 326 1.89 4.61 5.52
N ASN A 327 0.79 4.15 4.95
CA ASN A 327 0.29 2.80 5.17
C ASN A 327 1.11 1.80 4.34
N ARG A 328 1.55 0.70 4.96
CA ARG A 328 2.00 -0.47 4.20
C ARG A 328 0.80 -1.04 3.45
N ASP A 329 0.91 -1.11 2.13
CA ASP A 329 -0.13 -1.56 1.21
C ASP A 329 -0.43 -3.06 1.37
N ILE A 330 0.63 -3.87 1.47
CA ILE A 330 0.55 -5.30 1.74
C ILE A 330 1.29 -5.59 3.05
N THR A 331 0.65 -6.33 3.96
CA THR A 331 1.29 -6.81 5.19
C THR A 331 0.95 -8.27 5.43
N TYR A 332 1.96 -9.09 5.72
CA TYR A 332 1.77 -10.47 6.15
C TYR A 332 2.86 -10.82 7.18
N GLY A 333 2.45 -11.46 8.27
CA GLY A 333 3.32 -11.77 9.39
C GLY A 333 3.96 -13.15 9.29
N LYS A 334 4.80 -13.49 10.27
CA LYS A 334 5.39 -14.83 10.43
C LYS A 334 4.31 -15.92 10.36
N GLY A 335 3.27 -15.82 11.18
CA GLY A 335 2.20 -16.84 11.22
C GLY A 335 1.48 -17.10 9.88
N PHE A 336 1.46 -16.14 8.94
CA PHE A 336 0.99 -16.38 7.58
C PHE A 336 2.02 -17.15 6.75
N ARG A 337 3.28 -16.67 6.75
CA ARG A 337 4.39 -17.30 6.02
C ARG A 337 4.58 -18.77 6.42
N ASP A 338 4.54 -19.06 7.72
CA ASP A 338 4.69 -20.40 8.27
C ASP A 338 3.60 -21.34 7.71
N ARG A 339 2.34 -20.88 7.67
CA ARG A 339 1.19 -21.67 7.21
C ARG A 339 1.13 -21.89 5.70
N ILE A 340 1.79 -21.03 4.92
CA ILE A 340 1.87 -21.19 3.45
C ILE A 340 3.21 -21.79 3.01
N GLY A 341 4.09 -22.20 3.94
CA GLY A 341 5.39 -22.79 3.60
C GLY A 341 6.43 -21.80 3.08
N LEU A 342 6.30 -20.50 3.36
CA LEU A 342 7.20 -19.44 2.86
C LEU A 342 8.36 -19.12 3.82
N LEU A 343 8.50 -19.82 4.95
CA LEU A 343 9.70 -19.66 5.76
C LEU A 343 10.89 -20.26 5.02
N ARG A 344 11.70 -19.40 4.40
CA ARG A 344 13.02 -19.81 3.91
C ARG A 344 13.87 -20.23 5.12
N GLU A 345 14.55 -21.37 5.00
CA GLU A 345 15.68 -21.68 5.87
C GLU A 345 16.63 -20.48 5.84
N LYS A 346 17.10 -20.04 7.01
CA LYS A 346 18.10 -18.97 7.08
C LYS A 346 19.29 -19.43 6.27
N ARG A 347 19.50 -18.87 5.07
CA ARG A 347 20.81 -18.93 4.44
C ARG A 347 21.76 -18.25 5.43
N GLU A 348 22.81 -18.95 5.81
CA GLU A 348 23.94 -18.35 6.51
C GLU A 348 24.38 -17.15 5.66
N GLU A 349 24.21 -15.95 6.21
CA GLU A 349 24.75 -14.74 5.60
C GLU A 349 26.27 -14.89 5.68
N THR A 350 26.88 -15.36 4.59
CA THR A 350 28.31 -15.19 4.35
C THR A 350 28.64 -13.72 4.55
N GLU A 351 29.61 -13.43 5.43
CA GLU A 351 30.17 -12.09 5.61
C GLU A 351 30.48 -11.50 4.23
N SER A 352 29.64 -10.57 3.75
CA SER A 352 29.89 -9.94 2.46
C SER A 352 30.92 -8.84 2.67
N GLU A 353 31.93 -8.80 1.81
CA GLU A 353 32.86 -7.68 1.77
C GLU A 353 32.10 -6.34 1.65
N PRO A 354 32.64 -5.25 2.22
CA PRO A 354 32.01 -3.94 2.12
C PRO A 354 31.90 -3.52 0.65
N SER A 355 30.71 -3.07 0.26
CA SER A 355 30.44 -2.60 -1.11
C SER A 355 31.33 -1.39 -1.43
N PRO A 356 32.00 -1.35 -2.60
CA PRO A 356 32.82 -0.18 -3.02
C PRO A 356 31.97 1.04 -3.41
N TRP A 357 30.64 0.86 -3.53
CA TRP A 357 29.71 1.90 -3.92
C TRP A 357 29.24 2.74 -2.73
N THR A 358 29.44 4.05 -2.82
CA THR A 358 28.91 5.03 -1.87
C THR A 358 27.61 5.64 -2.39
N TYR A 359 26.57 5.67 -1.56
CA TYR A 359 25.30 6.32 -1.88
C TYR A 359 25.46 7.85 -1.86
N LEU A 360 25.12 8.50 -2.97
CA LEU A 360 25.16 9.97 -3.07
C LEU A 360 23.79 10.61 -2.87
N GLY A 361 22.71 9.98 -3.36
CA GLY A 361 21.39 10.59 -3.27
C GLY A 361 20.39 10.02 -4.26
N MET A 362 19.29 10.76 -4.44
CA MET A 362 18.35 10.54 -5.54
C MET A 362 18.46 11.69 -6.53
N VAL A 363 18.55 11.36 -7.82
CA VAL A 363 18.64 12.32 -8.93
C VAL A 363 17.47 12.10 -9.88
N ASP A 364 17.07 13.17 -10.58
CA ASP A 364 16.08 13.06 -11.65
C ASP A 364 16.64 12.24 -12.82
N GLU A 365 15.81 11.42 -13.45
CA GLU A 365 16.25 10.60 -14.59
C GLU A 365 16.76 11.46 -15.77
N SER A 366 16.29 12.69 -15.92
CA SER A 366 16.80 13.63 -16.93
C SER A 366 18.28 13.95 -16.77
N ILE A 367 18.75 14.15 -15.53
CA ILE A 367 20.17 14.40 -15.20
C ILE A 367 21.02 13.18 -15.56
N VAL A 368 20.51 11.97 -15.27
CA VAL A 368 21.20 10.72 -15.65
C VAL A 368 21.35 10.61 -17.16
N LEU A 369 20.30 10.96 -17.91
CA LEU A 369 20.34 10.93 -19.37
C LEU A 369 21.32 11.97 -19.94
N GLU A 370 21.46 13.12 -19.29
CA GLU A 370 22.45 14.15 -19.62
C GLU A 370 23.88 13.65 -19.38
N HIS A 371 24.19 13.13 -18.18
CA HIS A 371 25.50 12.56 -17.87
C HIS A 371 25.89 11.43 -18.86
N VAL A 372 24.95 10.53 -19.17
CA VAL A 372 25.18 9.46 -20.16
C VAL A 372 25.43 10.01 -21.56
N ARG A 373 24.76 11.10 -21.96
CA ARG A 373 24.99 11.77 -23.25
C ARG A 373 26.38 12.42 -23.30
N HIS A 374 26.79 13.13 -22.25
CA HIS A 374 28.13 13.74 -22.17
C HIS A 374 29.24 12.70 -22.24
N HIS A 375 29.12 11.59 -21.51
CA HIS A 375 30.08 10.49 -21.59
C HIS A 375 30.13 9.84 -22.98
N ARG A 376 28.99 9.69 -23.67
CA ARG A 376 28.97 9.12 -25.03
C ARG A 376 29.54 10.04 -26.10
N ASN A 377 29.42 11.35 -25.92
CA ASN A 377 29.86 12.35 -26.89
C ASN A 377 31.32 12.79 -26.71
N GLY A 378 32.07 12.20 -25.77
CA GLY A 378 33.50 12.45 -25.57
C GLY A 378 33.83 13.89 -25.14
N THR A 379 32.83 14.67 -24.72
CA THR A 379 33.01 16.02 -24.19
C THR A 379 33.15 15.91 -22.68
N VAL A 380 34.31 15.41 -22.23
CA VAL A 380 34.79 15.70 -20.88
C VAL A 380 35.38 17.11 -20.97
N THR A 381 34.55 18.13 -20.80
CA THR A 381 35.08 19.38 -20.26
C THR A 381 35.36 19.08 -18.79
N GLU A 382 36.61 19.22 -18.38
CA GLU A 382 37.03 19.23 -16.99
C GLU A 382 36.34 20.41 -16.29
N ASP A 383 35.06 20.27 -15.94
CA ASP A 383 34.44 21.14 -14.97
C ASP A 383 34.99 20.74 -13.61
N SER A 384 36.07 21.44 -13.28
CA SER A 384 36.60 21.58 -11.93
C SER A 384 35.48 22.07 -11.00
N HIS A 385 34.72 21.13 -10.46
CA HIS A 385 34.01 21.38 -9.22
C HIS A 385 35.06 21.53 -8.13
N ASP A 386 35.41 22.79 -7.89
CA ASP A 386 36.01 23.28 -6.66
C ASP A 386 35.05 22.91 -5.51
N ILE A 387 35.20 21.69 -5.01
CA ILE A 387 34.65 21.31 -3.71
C ILE A 387 35.50 22.08 -2.71
N GLY A 388 34.97 23.23 -2.30
CA GLY A 388 35.56 24.07 -1.28
C GLY A 388 36.03 23.23 -0.10
N GLN A 389 37.34 23.29 0.13
CA GLN A 389 37.98 22.82 1.36
C GLN A 389 37.38 23.57 2.55
N ASN A 390 36.37 22.98 3.19
CA ASN A 390 36.06 23.34 4.57
C ASN A 390 37.10 22.66 5.45
N GLY A 391 37.95 23.50 6.05
CA GLY A 391 39.16 23.11 6.74
C GLY A 391 38.94 22.11 7.87
N HIS A 392 39.77 21.07 7.84
CA HIS A 392 40.11 20.30 9.02
C HIS A 392 40.92 21.18 9.98
N GLY A 393 40.22 21.79 10.95
CA GLY A 393 40.82 22.15 12.23
C GLY A 393 41.14 20.87 12.98
N SER A 394 42.42 20.48 12.96
CA SER A 394 42.97 19.50 13.87
C SER A 394 42.93 20.05 15.29
N ASP A 395 42.17 19.43 16.19
CA ASP A 395 42.52 19.48 17.61
C ASP A 395 42.74 18.06 18.11
N ARG A 396 44.02 17.81 18.38
CA ARG A 396 44.51 16.72 19.19
C ARG A 396 44.01 16.94 20.62
N PHE A 397 43.36 15.94 21.21
CA PHE A 397 43.50 15.72 22.65
C PHE A 397 43.94 14.28 22.88
N THR A 398 45.16 14.19 23.39
CA THR A 398 45.73 13.06 24.11
C THR A 398 45.06 12.90 25.47
N ASP A 399 44.94 11.63 25.88
CA ASP A 399 44.50 11.06 27.17
C ASP A 399 43.05 11.24 27.63
#